data_AF-A0A815XYH9-F1
#
_entry.id   AF-A0A815XYH9-F1
#
_cell.length_a   1.000
_cell.length_b   1.000
_cell.length_c   1.000
_cell.angle_alpha   90.00
_cell.angle_beta   90.00
_cell.angle_gamma   90.00
#
_symmetry.space_group_name_H-M   'P 1'
#
loop_
_entity.id
_entity.type
_entity.pdbx_description
1 polymer ?
#
loop_
_entity_poly.entity_id
_entity_poly.type
_entity_poly.pdbx_seq_one_letter_code
_entity_poly.pdbx_strand_id
1 'polypeptide(L)'
;MLASTRMPNNAQLQQNFSDHMKLDQSQLPRKINLRSEMTPVEDQSAIGSCVANAFAGAYEYLLKKSSGRHIDVSRLFIYYNARAKNAYPPGHITDSGCNITDVLETLKELGTCEESLWPYDINKVHAKPNELAYNKASENQIMDALSLKVD
;
A
#
# COMPACT_ATOMS: atom_id res chain seq x y z
N MET A 1 3.59 -3.01 -27.76
CA MET A 1 3.58 -4.43 -27.32
C MET A 1 4.25 -4.48 -25.96
N LEU A 2 3.48 -4.50 -24.87
CA LEU A 2 4.04 -4.73 -23.54
C LEU A 2 4.34 -6.23 -23.45
N ALA A 3 5.60 -6.59 -23.19
CA ALA A 3 5.95 -7.97 -22.91
C ALA A 3 5.15 -8.42 -21.68
N SER A 4 4.20 -9.32 -21.89
CA SER A 4 3.45 -9.99 -20.83
C SER A 4 4.40 -10.93 -20.10
N THR A 5 5.29 -10.39 -19.27
CA THR A 5 6.05 -11.19 -18.32
C THR A 5 5.03 -11.72 -17.31
N ARG A 6 4.75 -13.02 -17.40
CA ARG A 6 3.83 -13.71 -16.50
C ARG A 6 4.28 -13.44 -15.05
N MET A 7 3.38 -12.90 -14.22
CA MET A 7 3.67 -12.67 -12.80
C MET A 7 4.21 -13.97 -12.20
N PRO A 8 5.36 -13.94 -11.50
CA PRO A 8 5.93 -15.12 -10.86
C PRO A 8 4.91 -15.70 -9.87
N ASN A 9 4.86 -17.03 -9.78
CA ASN A 9 3.98 -17.69 -8.83
C ASN A 9 4.48 -17.49 -7.38
N ASN A 10 3.62 -17.78 -6.39
CA ASN A 10 3.95 -17.55 -4.97
C ASN A 10 5.25 -18.24 -4.52
N ALA A 11 5.55 -19.44 -5.05
CA ALA A 11 6.79 -20.15 -4.73
C ALA A 11 8.04 -19.45 -5.32
N GLN A 12 7.93 -18.93 -6.55
CA GLN A 12 8.99 -18.15 -7.19
C GLN A 12 9.20 -16.80 -6.50
N LEU A 13 8.12 -16.14 -6.08
CA LEU A 13 8.19 -14.93 -5.27
C LEU A 13 8.95 -15.22 -3.97
N GLN A 14 8.52 -16.24 -3.22
CA GLN A 14 9.17 -16.64 -1.96
C GLN A 14 10.66 -17.00 -2.13
N GLN A 15 11.02 -17.68 -3.23
CA GLN A 15 12.41 -18.00 -3.53
C GLN A 15 13.23 -16.72 -3.84
N ASN A 16 12.74 -15.87 -4.75
CA ASN A 16 13.40 -14.60 -5.07
C ASN A 16 13.57 -13.72 -3.82
N PHE A 17 12.54 -13.65 -2.97
CA PHE A 17 12.59 -12.93 -1.69
C PHE A 17 13.60 -13.53 -0.71
N SER A 18 13.65 -14.86 -0.58
CA SER A 18 14.62 -15.56 0.27
C SER A 18 16.05 -15.32 -0.17
N ASP A 19 16.29 -15.21 -1.47
CA ASP A 19 17.61 -14.92 -2.03
C ASP A 19 18.01 -13.45 -1.79
N HIS A 20 17.06 -12.51 -1.87
CA HIS A 20 17.30 -11.09 -1.53
C HIS A 20 17.50 -10.84 -0.02
N MET A 21 16.93 -11.66 0.86
CA MET A 21 17.15 -11.57 2.31
C MET A 21 18.50 -12.15 2.78
N LYS A 22 19.24 -12.81 1.87
CA LYS A 22 20.58 -13.37 2.14
C LYS A 22 21.72 -12.49 1.61
N LEU A 23 21.46 -11.20 1.38
CA LEU A 23 22.52 -10.27 1.04
C LEU A 23 23.48 -10.12 2.22
N ASP A 24 24.76 -10.40 1.99
CA ASP A 24 25.82 -10.09 2.94
C ASP A 24 25.97 -8.57 3.04
N GLN A 25 26.21 -8.04 4.25
CA GLN A 25 26.47 -6.62 4.46
C GLN A 25 27.62 -6.11 3.56
N SER A 26 28.59 -6.97 3.24
CA SER A 26 29.68 -6.63 2.30
C SER A 26 29.21 -6.31 0.87
N GLN A 27 28.01 -6.77 0.48
CA GLN A 27 27.43 -6.57 -0.84
C GLN A 27 26.53 -5.33 -0.91
N LEU A 28 26.20 -4.71 0.22
CA LEU A 28 25.33 -3.54 0.24
C LEU A 28 26.09 -2.29 -0.22
N PRO A 29 25.45 -1.40 -1.00
CA PRO A 29 26.06 -0.13 -1.35
C PRO A 29 26.24 0.72 -0.08
N ARG A 30 27.37 1.43 0.01
CA ARG A 30 27.66 2.33 1.16
C ARG A 30 26.60 3.43 1.37
N LYS A 31 25.88 3.78 0.30
CA LYS A 31 24.82 4.77 0.31
C LYS A 31 23.82 4.46 -0.80
N ILE A 32 22.54 4.54 -0.47
CA ILE A 32 21.45 4.50 -1.44
C ILE A 32 20.56 5.72 -1.27
N ASN A 33 20.05 6.25 -2.37
CA ASN A 33 19.10 7.36 -2.37
C ASN A 33 17.99 7.07 -3.38
N LEU A 34 16.83 6.69 -2.88
CA LEU A 34 15.69 6.34 -3.72
C LEU A 34 14.80 7.54 -4.07
N ARG A 35 15.13 8.77 -3.65
CA ARG A 35 14.24 9.95 -3.80
C ARG A 35 13.82 10.23 -5.24
N SER A 36 14.68 10.00 -6.22
CA SER A 36 14.33 10.17 -7.64
C SER A 36 13.30 9.13 -8.13
N GLU A 37 13.22 7.98 -7.46
CA GLU A 37 12.26 6.92 -7.74
C GLU A 37 10.92 7.14 -7.02
N MET A 38 10.88 7.95 -5.95
CA MET A 38 9.66 8.21 -5.17
C MET A 38 8.65 9.09 -5.91
N THR A 39 7.38 9.01 -5.50
CA THR A 39 6.31 9.94 -5.90
C THR A 39 6.44 11.26 -5.11
N PRO A 40 5.71 12.33 -5.51
CA PRO A 40 5.62 13.56 -4.73
C PRO A 40 5.23 13.29 -3.27
N VAL A 41 5.60 14.21 -2.37
CA VAL A 41 5.21 14.10 -0.97
C VAL A 41 3.75 14.46 -0.82
N GLU A 42 2.97 13.56 -0.23
CA GLU A 42 1.56 13.75 0.08
C GLU A 42 1.33 14.59 1.35
N ASP A 43 0.22 15.33 1.38
CA ASP A 43 -0.28 16.03 2.56
C ASP A 43 -1.40 15.22 3.22
N GLN A 44 -1.18 14.72 4.45
CA GLN A 44 -2.19 13.97 5.21
C GLN A 44 -3.27 14.86 5.86
N SER A 45 -3.12 16.18 5.77
CA SER A 45 -4.02 17.15 6.38
C SER A 45 -4.18 16.91 7.90
N ALA A 46 -5.39 17.15 8.45
CA ALA A 46 -5.65 17.13 9.89
C ALA A 46 -6.19 15.79 10.43
N ILE A 47 -6.12 14.69 9.66
CA ILE A 47 -6.66 13.37 10.08
C ILE A 47 -5.56 12.37 10.45
N GLY A 48 -5.90 11.35 11.23
CA GLY A 48 -4.99 10.32 11.75
C GLY A 48 -4.47 9.29 10.73
N SER A 49 -4.32 9.67 9.45
CA SER A 49 -4.10 8.72 8.34
C SER A 49 -2.63 8.46 7.99
N CYS A 50 -1.68 8.75 8.89
CA CYS A 50 -0.24 8.67 8.59
C CYS A 50 0.22 7.29 8.08
N VAL A 51 -0.29 6.20 8.68
CA VAL A 51 0.03 4.83 8.23
C VAL A 51 -0.51 4.58 6.83
N ALA A 52 -1.73 5.03 6.53
CA ALA A 52 -2.29 4.89 5.19
C ALA A 52 -1.51 5.70 4.14
N ASN A 53 -1.02 6.90 4.47
CA ASN A 53 -0.15 7.70 3.60
C ASN A 53 1.20 7.00 3.35
N ALA A 54 1.82 6.44 4.40
CA ALA A 54 3.07 5.70 4.27
C ALA A 54 2.92 4.47 3.34
N PHE A 55 1.81 3.74 3.48
CA PHE A 55 1.51 2.61 2.61
C PHE A 55 1.13 3.01 1.18
N ALA A 56 0.42 4.13 0.99
CA ALA A 56 0.19 4.68 -0.34
C ALA A 56 1.53 4.96 -1.03
N GLY A 57 2.42 5.75 -0.41
CA GLY A 57 3.73 6.06 -1.00
C GLY A 57 4.58 4.81 -1.30
N ALA A 58 4.55 3.80 -0.43
CA ALA A 58 5.24 2.53 -0.68
C ALA A 58 4.63 1.78 -1.89
N TYR A 59 3.30 1.72 -1.99
CA TYR A 59 2.58 1.09 -3.09
C TYR A 59 2.86 1.81 -4.41
N GLU A 60 2.77 3.14 -4.42
CA GLU A 60 3.02 3.98 -5.59
C GLU A 60 4.46 3.90 -6.07
N TYR A 61 5.43 3.82 -5.14
CA TYR A 61 6.83 3.54 -5.49
C TYR A 61 6.97 2.21 -6.23
N LEU A 62 6.31 1.15 -5.76
CA LEU A 62 6.32 -0.16 -6.45
C LEU A 62 5.64 -0.09 -7.83
N LEU A 63 4.52 0.62 -7.94
CA LEU A 63 3.84 0.85 -9.23
C LEU A 63 4.73 1.62 -10.20
N LYS A 64 5.35 2.72 -9.76
CA LYS A 64 6.26 3.53 -10.56
C LYS A 64 7.49 2.74 -10.98
N LYS A 65 8.06 1.93 -10.07
CA LYS A 65 9.23 1.10 -10.36
C LYS A 65 8.94 -0.02 -11.37
N SER A 66 7.77 -0.64 -11.30
CA SER A 66 7.39 -1.76 -12.18
C SER A 66 6.83 -1.31 -13.53
N SER A 67 6.06 -0.21 -13.57
CA SER A 67 5.35 0.27 -14.76
C SER A 67 5.99 1.48 -15.43
N GLY A 68 6.90 2.19 -14.74
CA GLY A 68 7.42 3.48 -15.17
C GLY A 68 6.44 4.64 -15.04
N ARG A 69 5.22 4.40 -14.53
CA ARG A 69 4.16 5.40 -14.40
C ARG A 69 3.87 5.70 -12.93
N HIS A 70 3.73 6.98 -12.63
CA HIS A 70 3.15 7.42 -11.36
C HIS A 70 1.62 7.27 -11.44
N ILE A 71 1.07 6.58 -10.45
CA ILE A 71 -0.37 6.38 -10.22
C ILE A 71 -0.60 6.66 -8.75
N ASP A 72 -1.50 7.57 -8.41
CA ASP A 72 -1.88 7.86 -7.02
C ASP A 72 -2.91 6.84 -6.54
N VAL A 73 -2.68 6.22 -5.38
CA VAL A 73 -3.63 5.28 -4.77
C VAL A 73 -4.44 5.95 -3.67
N SER A 74 -5.69 5.52 -3.50
CA SER A 74 -6.59 6.15 -2.54
C SER A 74 -6.15 5.91 -1.09
N ARG A 75 -5.57 6.94 -0.49
CA ARG A 75 -5.19 6.94 0.93
C ARG A 75 -6.40 6.77 1.84
N LEU A 76 -7.55 7.37 1.50
CA LEU A 76 -8.79 7.20 2.28
C LEU A 76 -9.39 5.80 2.14
N PHE A 77 -9.22 5.13 0.99
CA PHE A 77 -9.65 3.73 0.86
C PHE A 77 -8.83 2.84 1.80
N ILE A 78 -7.51 2.99 1.79
CA ILE A 78 -6.60 2.28 2.69
C ILE A 78 -6.97 2.59 4.15
N TYR A 79 -7.14 3.86 4.48
CA TYR A 79 -7.40 4.31 5.85
C TYR A 79 -8.77 3.87 6.38
N TYR A 80 -9.81 3.91 5.56
CA TYR A 80 -11.15 3.46 5.94
C TYR A 80 -11.16 1.96 6.23
N ASN A 81 -10.62 1.15 5.31
CA ASN A 81 -10.70 -0.31 5.44
C ASN A 81 -9.90 -0.83 6.64
N ALA A 82 -8.72 -0.27 6.90
CA ALA A 82 -7.92 -0.64 8.07
C ALA A 82 -8.68 -0.41 9.39
N ARG A 83 -9.41 0.70 9.52
CA ARG A 83 -10.24 0.98 10.70
C ARG A 83 -11.51 0.13 10.75
N ALA A 84 -12.11 -0.13 9.59
CA ALA A 84 -13.31 -0.94 9.49
C ALA A 84 -13.07 -2.40 9.88
N LYS A 85 -11.85 -2.93 9.65
CA LYS A 85 -11.49 -4.32 9.93
C LYS A 85 -11.80 -4.73 11.38
N ASN A 86 -11.43 -3.88 12.34
CA ASN A 86 -11.58 -4.16 13.78
C ASN A 86 -12.61 -3.23 14.45
N ALA A 87 -13.48 -2.58 13.67
CA ALA A 87 -14.48 -1.66 14.21
C ALA A 87 -15.52 -2.39 15.06
N TYR A 88 -15.72 -1.91 16.28
CA TYR A 88 -16.78 -2.39 17.17
C TYR A 88 -17.57 -1.21 17.76
N PRO A 89 -18.90 -1.18 17.61
CA PRO A 89 -19.70 -2.09 16.78
C PRO A 89 -19.36 -1.95 15.28
N PRO A 90 -19.66 -2.96 14.44
CA PRO A 90 -19.38 -2.91 13.00
C PRO A 90 -19.94 -1.64 12.35
N GLY A 91 -19.13 -0.96 11.55
CA GLY A 91 -19.51 0.30 10.89
C GLY A 91 -19.36 1.56 11.77
N HIS A 92 -19.00 1.43 13.04
CA HIS A 92 -18.62 2.58 13.87
C HIS A 92 -17.17 2.99 13.58
N ILE A 93 -16.99 3.82 12.55
CA ILE A 93 -15.67 4.25 12.08
C ILE A 93 -15.35 5.65 12.63
N THR A 94 -14.31 5.78 13.44
CA THR A 94 -13.84 7.07 13.99
C THR A 94 -12.42 7.39 13.48
N ASP A 95 -11.98 8.63 13.59
CA ASP A 95 -10.62 9.04 13.23
C ASP A 95 -9.67 8.72 14.39
N SER A 96 -9.28 7.45 14.49
CA SER A 96 -8.52 6.88 15.62
C SER A 96 -7.12 6.41 15.23
N GLY A 97 -6.65 6.77 14.03
CA GLY A 97 -5.49 6.13 13.41
C GLY A 97 -5.77 4.70 12.92
N CYS A 98 -4.74 4.02 12.46
CA CYS A 98 -4.79 2.58 12.14
C CYS A 98 -3.42 1.93 12.36
N ASN A 99 -3.41 0.61 12.57
CA ASN A 99 -2.16 -0.13 12.73
C ASN A 99 -1.60 -0.57 11.38
N ILE A 100 -0.27 -0.73 11.31
CA ILE A 100 0.44 -1.25 10.14
C ILE A 100 -0.11 -2.63 9.73
N THR A 101 -0.37 -3.51 10.70
CA THR A 101 -0.91 -4.85 10.44
C THR A 101 -2.28 -4.80 9.79
N ASP A 102 -3.18 -3.93 10.26
CA ASP A 102 -4.53 -3.80 9.70
C ASP A 102 -4.49 -3.29 8.25
N VAL A 103 -3.60 -2.34 7.96
CA VAL A 103 -3.37 -1.86 6.59
C VAL A 103 -2.81 -2.98 5.71
N LEU A 104 -1.81 -3.73 6.17
CA LEU A 104 -1.24 -4.85 5.41
C LEU A 104 -2.27 -5.92 5.09
N GLU A 105 -3.06 -6.34 6.08
CA GLU A 105 -4.07 -7.36 5.88
C GLU A 105 -5.18 -6.89 4.95
N THR A 106 -5.64 -5.63 5.09
CA THR A 106 -6.65 -5.09 4.18
C THR A 106 -6.12 -4.88 2.76
N LEU A 107 -4.86 -4.51 2.58
CA LEU A 107 -4.23 -4.46 1.25
C LEU A 107 -4.06 -5.86 0.64
N LYS A 108 -3.83 -6.90 1.46
CA LYS A 108 -3.80 -8.30 1.00
C LYS A 108 -5.20 -8.80 0.63
N GLU A 109 -6.21 -8.48 1.43
CA GLU A 109 -7.58 -8.97 1.26
C GLU A 109 -8.37 -8.21 0.20
N LEU A 110 -8.22 -6.89 0.14
CA LEU A 110 -9.05 -5.97 -0.64
C LEU A 110 -8.27 -5.20 -1.71
N GLY A 111 -6.96 -5.04 -1.54
CA GLY A 111 -6.13 -4.17 -2.37
C GLY A 111 -6.39 -2.69 -2.14
N THR A 112 -6.09 -1.87 -3.15
CA THR A 112 -6.41 -0.43 -3.14
C THR A 112 -6.77 0.06 -4.54
N CYS A 113 -7.57 1.13 -4.62
CA CYS A 113 -7.95 1.75 -5.89
C CYS A 113 -7.12 3.00 -6.17
N GLU A 114 -7.21 3.53 -7.39
CA GLU A 114 -6.68 4.86 -7.71
C GLU A 114 -7.39 5.95 -6.88
N GLU A 115 -6.66 6.99 -6.47
CA GLU A 115 -7.23 8.09 -5.70
C GLU A 115 -8.35 8.82 -6.46
N SER A 116 -8.33 8.80 -7.80
CA SER A 116 -9.40 9.32 -8.65
C SER A 116 -10.77 8.67 -8.39
N LEU A 117 -10.82 7.41 -7.94
CA LEU A 117 -12.04 6.66 -7.64
C LEU A 117 -12.56 6.89 -6.23
N TRP A 118 -11.64 7.22 -5.31
CA TRP A 118 -11.98 7.60 -3.94
C TRP A 118 -11.04 8.73 -3.46
N PRO A 119 -11.34 10.00 -3.80
CA PRO A 119 -10.45 11.13 -3.58
C PRO A 119 -10.16 11.39 -2.11
N TYR A 120 -9.00 12.01 -1.83
CA TYR A 120 -8.58 12.43 -0.50
C TYR A 120 -9.35 13.66 0.01
N ASP A 121 -10.64 13.48 0.22
CA ASP A 121 -11.53 14.46 0.84
C ASP A 121 -11.73 14.09 2.31
N ILE A 122 -11.08 14.82 3.23
CA ILE A 122 -11.11 14.50 4.67
C ILE A 122 -12.53 14.51 5.26
N ASN A 123 -13.51 15.14 4.62
CA ASN A 123 -14.91 15.06 5.05
C ASN A 123 -15.49 13.64 4.87
N LYS A 124 -14.86 12.81 4.05
CA LYS A 124 -15.20 11.40 3.82
C LYS A 124 -14.41 10.45 4.72
N VAL A 125 -13.69 10.94 5.73
CA VAL A 125 -12.87 10.10 6.62
C VAL A 125 -13.67 8.97 7.29
N HIS A 126 -14.98 9.11 7.48
CA HIS A 126 -15.84 8.05 8.03
C HIS A 126 -16.69 7.34 6.97
N ALA A 127 -16.68 7.81 5.72
CA ALA A 127 -17.55 7.30 4.68
C ALA A 127 -16.97 6.03 4.04
N LYS A 128 -17.81 5.01 3.90
CA LYS A 128 -17.45 3.79 3.18
C LYS A 128 -17.19 4.11 1.70
N PRO A 129 -16.07 3.65 1.11
CA PRO A 129 -15.84 3.74 -0.33
C PRO A 129 -16.98 3.13 -1.14
N ASN A 130 -17.22 3.68 -2.33
CA ASN A 130 -18.23 3.16 -3.24
C ASN A 130 -17.82 1.79 -3.83
N GLU A 131 -18.79 1.09 -4.39
CA GLU A 131 -18.59 -0.24 -4.96
C GLU A 131 -17.53 -0.26 -6.07
N LEU A 132 -17.48 0.78 -6.90
CA LEU A 132 -16.49 0.91 -7.97
C LEU A 132 -15.05 0.94 -7.41
N ALA A 133 -14.83 1.64 -6.29
CA ALA A 133 -13.55 1.66 -5.61
C ALA A 133 -13.16 0.26 -5.11
N TYR A 134 -14.09 -0.50 -4.51
CA TYR A 134 -13.81 -1.87 -4.08
C TYR A 134 -13.54 -2.81 -5.27
N ASN A 135 -14.31 -2.72 -6.35
CA ASN A 135 -14.11 -3.54 -7.54
C ASN A 135 -12.72 -3.31 -8.15
N LYS A 136 -12.29 -2.04 -8.24
CA LYS A 136 -10.94 -1.69 -8.72
C LYS A 136 -9.83 -2.00 -7.74
N ALA A 137 -10.11 -1.97 -6.45
CA ALA A 137 -9.14 -2.38 -5.44
C ALA A 137 -8.80 -3.87 -5.54
N SER A 138 -9.79 -4.71 -5.84
CA SER A 138 -9.59 -6.17 -5.95
C SER A 138 -8.61 -6.60 -7.06
N GLU A 139 -8.37 -5.72 -8.04
CA GLU A 139 -7.38 -5.93 -9.11
C GLU A 139 -5.94 -5.61 -8.65
N ASN A 140 -5.76 -5.03 -7.45
CA ASN A 140 -4.55 -4.35 -6.97
C ASN A 140 -4.21 -4.75 -5.52
N GLN A 141 -4.19 -6.06 -5.24
CA GLN A 141 -3.81 -6.61 -3.95
C GLN A 141 -2.28 -6.71 -3.81
N ILE A 142 -1.76 -6.49 -2.60
CA ILE A 142 -0.37 -6.87 -2.33
C ILE A 142 -0.28 -8.39 -2.14
N MET A 143 0.75 -9.00 -2.71
CA MET A 143 0.91 -10.46 -2.67
C MET A 143 1.56 -10.94 -1.37
N ASP A 144 2.56 -10.21 -0.87
CA ASP A 144 3.30 -10.61 0.32
C ASP A 144 3.84 -9.40 1.09
N ALA A 145 4.12 -9.61 2.37
CA ALA A 145 4.73 -8.63 3.26
C ALA A 145 5.46 -9.34 4.40
N LEU A 146 6.66 -8.86 4.72
CA LEU A 146 7.54 -9.47 5.72
C LEU A 146 8.01 -8.41 6.72
N SER A 147 8.09 -8.80 7.98
CA SER A 147 8.75 -7.98 9.00
C SER A 147 10.25 -8.19 8.92
N LEU A 148 11.00 -7.10 8.80
CA LEU A 148 12.46 -7.14 8.88
C LEU A 148 12.86 -7.09 10.36
N LYS A 149 13.65 -8.07 10.80
CA LYS A 149 14.33 -7.97 12.09
C LYS A 149 15.46 -6.98 11.94
N VAL A 150 15.33 -5.85 12.60
CA VAL A 150 16.43 -4.93 12.87
C VAL A 150 16.97 -5.28 14.25
N ASP A 151 18.27 -5.51 14.31
CA ASP A 151 19.07 -5.82 15.49
C ASP A 151 19.24 -4.61 16.43
#